data_AF-A0A1Q9DK72-F1
#
_entry.id   AF-A0A1Q9DK72-F1
#
_cell.length_a   1.000
_cell.length_b   1.000
_cell.length_c   1.000
_cell.angle_alpha   90.00
_cell.angle_beta   90.00
_cell.angle_gamma   90.00
#
_symmetry.space_group_name_H-M   'P 1'
#
loop_
_entity.id
_entity.type
_entity.pdbx_description
1 polymer ?
#
loop_
_entity_poly.entity_id
_entity_poly.type
_entity_poly.pdbx_seq_one_letter_code
_entity_poly.pdbx_strand_id
1 'polypeptide(L)'
;MSAPPPLHRRHLLLCGVLGGASGLLAAYGLNAYRDRGVEVLRRYAEARREKLPLKIILVRHGQSEGNLDKTLFKTKGDNLMELTELGSRQAVAVGKRVKKVVHDEKVHFYVSPFQRTLQTARNMIFSAFDPYQVVAVSVDPRIREQEFGNLQGDNFVGLRQESTKIRRFWYRFPTGESGADVYDRTRQWWDSMMDRHLMEQSGASSIIVVTHGLTMRLILMQLFHWSPNTFHTVWNPDNCAMYVLQKNMSSSAHYPYFVDEAEGDRIMSSIDLVVTFQDNTTKQLTMVDYLSIPPPRTLQLPAVKQLLAEQFGFDPLDIKGIDFYNGIFQRFKLPPSIQDVAATARPSCEPAGLPHTDQVRGMISSALHTADGKVWRVVQKVIDRREAWPRLAKENAGMLLGFAQGAHGSIRATPHTGFFWGSRDFLYLVCRYIRARPEIFDAMVTAMFEEVYSMDPELPAEVIDAVFKELLVHEGLTFAQCEHVIDKLMQRGEQIEYLFHEWSGVFPALPAAARQALAKGLLPSVGRCPHAALDFVLKELDALPQPEGCARHTNAWWWWYVSFGCMRRRQRWRKR
;
A
#
# COMPACT_ATOMS: atom_id res chain seq x y z
N MET A 1 -3.54 23.18 -41.92
CA MET A 1 -2.72 23.23 -40.69
C MET A 1 -3.67 23.22 -39.51
N SER A 2 -4.05 22.03 -39.06
CA SER A 2 -5.04 21.80 -38.02
C SER A 2 -4.34 21.56 -36.69
N ALA A 3 -4.68 22.36 -35.68
CA ALA A 3 -4.16 22.23 -34.32
C ALA A 3 -4.57 20.87 -33.69
N PRO A 4 -3.71 20.25 -32.85
CA PRO A 4 -4.06 19.01 -32.19
C PRO A 4 -5.11 19.26 -31.08
N PRO A 5 -6.02 18.30 -30.82
CA PRO A 5 -7.08 18.47 -29.83
C PRO A 5 -6.55 18.34 -28.38
N PRO A 6 -7.24 18.89 -27.38
CA PRO A 6 -6.81 18.85 -25.98
C PRO A 6 -6.94 17.42 -25.40
N LEU A 7 -5.82 16.87 -24.94
CA LEU A 7 -5.63 15.48 -24.49
C LEU A 7 -6.27 15.10 -23.13
N HIS A 8 -6.90 16.04 -22.41
CA HIS A 8 -7.17 15.84 -20.98
C HIS A 8 -8.40 15.00 -20.60
N ARG A 9 -9.37 14.75 -21.49
CA ARG A 9 -10.61 14.01 -21.11
C ARG A 9 -10.73 12.57 -21.61
N ARG A 10 -9.90 12.11 -22.56
CA ARG A 10 -9.98 10.74 -23.09
C ARG A 10 -9.16 9.70 -22.30
N HIS A 11 -8.22 10.12 -21.45
CA HIS A 11 -7.36 9.19 -20.70
C HIS A 11 -7.99 8.62 -19.42
N LEU A 12 -8.92 9.35 -18.79
CA LEU A 12 -9.71 8.83 -17.66
C LEU A 12 -10.70 7.74 -18.08
N LEU A 13 -11.24 7.83 -19.31
CA LEU A 13 -12.02 6.73 -19.88
C LEU A 13 -11.14 5.52 -20.16
N LEU A 14 -9.87 5.64 -20.55
CA LEU A 14 -9.04 4.44 -20.80
C LEU A 14 -8.75 3.63 -19.53
N CYS A 15 -8.62 4.26 -18.36
CA CYS A 15 -8.43 3.51 -17.11
C CYS A 15 -9.69 2.72 -16.68
N GLY A 16 -10.89 3.21 -17.02
CA GLY A 16 -12.16 2.50 -16.79
C GLY A 16 -12.59 1.57 -17.92
N VAL A 17 -12.27 1.92 -19.17
CA VAL A 17 -12.64 1.18 -20.39
C VAL A 17 -11.70 0.02 -20.65
N LEU A 18 -10.42 0.09 -20.27
CA LEU A 18 -9.51 -1.07 -20.36
C LEU A 18 -9.82 -2.16 -19.32
N GLY A 19 -10.52 -1.82 -18.23
CA GLY A 19 -11.09 -2.82 -17.31
C GLY A 19 -12.31 -3.55 -17.90
N GLY A 20 -13.16 -2.83 -18.66
CA GLY A 20 -14.39 -3.37 -19.27
C GLY A 20 -14.21 -4.02 -20.65
N ALA A 21 -13.15 -3.69 -21.39
CA ALA A 21 -12.91 -4.19 -22.76
C ALA A 21 -12.08 -5.49 -22.84
N SER A 22 -11.85 -6.16 -21.71
CA SER A 22 -11.00 -7.36 -21.60
C SER A 22 -11.48 -8.54 -22.48
N GLY A 23 -12.80 -8.70 -22.63
CA GLY A 23 -13.41 -9.81 -23.36
C GLY A 23 -13.27 -9.70 -24.89
N LEU A 24 -13.37 -8.50 -25.45
CA LEU A 24 -13.23 -8.28 -26.89
C LEU A 24 -11.78 -8.46 -27.37
N LEU A 25 -10.80 -8.09 -26.54
CA LEU A 25 -9.38 -8.13 -26.91
C LEU A 25 -8.78 -9.55 -26.83
N ALA A 26 -9.32 -10.42 -25.96
CA ALA A 26 -8.90 -11.81 -25.85
C ALA A 26 -9.37 -12.66 -27.04
N ALA A 27 -10.53 -12.35 -27.64
CA ALA A 27 -11.06 -13.04 -28.81
C ALA A 27 -10.18 -12.90 -30.07
N TYR A 28 -9.31 -11.88 -30.13
CA TYR A 28 -8.39 -11.61 -31.24
C TYR A 28 -6.91 -11.92 -30.93
N GLY A 29 -6.58 -12.58 -29.81
CA GLY A 29 -5.21 -13.05 -29.54
C GLY A 29 -4.21 -11.97 -29.08
N LEU A 30 -4.68 -10.86 -28.48
CA LEU A 30 -3.85 -9.70 -28.11
C LEU A 30 -3.34 -9.71 -26.64
N ASN A 31 -3.29 -10.85 -25.94
CA ASN A 31 -2.86 -10.90 -24.52
C ASN A 31 -1.43 -10.38 -24.26
N ALA A 32 -0.52 -10.56 -25.22
CA ALA A 32 0.83 -9.99 -25.15
C ALA A 32 0.86 -8.44 -25.21
N TYR A 33 -0.23 -7.80 -25.68
CA TYR A 33 -0.44 -6.35 -25.62
C TYR A 33 -1.04 -5.91 -24.27
N ARG A 34 -1.81 -6.78 -23.59
CA ARG A 34 -2.35 -6.51 -22.25
C ARG A 34 -1.25 -6.56 -21.19
N ASP A 35 -0.41 -7.59 -21.18
CA ASP A 35 0.68 -7.69 -20.19
C ASP A 35 1.74 -6.61 -20.41
N ARG A 36 2.04 -6.28 -21.67
CA ARG A 36 2.79 -5.07 -22.02
C ARG A 36 2.04 -3.80 -21.58
N GLY A 37 0.73 -3.73 -21.75
CA GLY A 37 -0.08 -2.57 -21.36
C GLY A 37 -0.09 -2.33 -19.86
N VAL A 38 -0.25 -3.37 -19.05
CA VAL A 38 -0.18 -3.29 -17.58
C VAL A 38 1.21 -2.91 -17.11
N GLU A 39 2.26 -3.50 -17.70
CA GLU A 39 3.65 -3.13 -17.38
C GLU A 39 3.97 -1.70 -17.82
N VAL A 40 3.48 -1.25 -18.99
CA VAL A 40 3.60 0.13 -19.46
C VAL A 40 2.86 1.09 -18.53
N LEU A 41 1.66 0.74 -18.08
CA LEU A 41 0.90 1.55 -17.12
C LEU A 41 1.56 1.59 -15.74
N ARG A 42 2.16 0.48 -15.28
CA ARG A 42 2.94 0.41 -14.04
C ARG A 42 4.18 1.30 -14.13
N ARG A 43 4.99 1.15 -15.19
CA ARG A 43 6.15 2.00 -15.45
C ARG A 43 5.77 3.46 -15.62
N TYR A 44 4.66 3.75 -16.28
CA TYR A 44 4.14 5.11 -16.42
C TYR A 44 3.72 5.70 -15.06
N ALA A 45 3.03 4.91 -14.23
CA ALA A 45 2.64 5.34 -12.89
C ALA A 45 3.87 5.56 -12.00
N GLU A 46 4.87 4.68 -12.07
CA GLU A 46 6.16 4.84 -11.37
C GLU A 46 6.91 6.09 -11.83
N ALA A 47 7.14 6.24 -13.14
CA ALA A 47 7.80 7.41 -13.71
C ALA A 47 7.04 8.71 -13.40
N ARG A 48 5.70 8.67 -13.35
CA ARG A 48 4.90 9.81 -12.92
C ARG A 48 5.09 10.09 -11.42
N ARG A 49 5.08 9.06 -10.56
CA ARG A 49 5.28 9.21 -9.10
C ARG A 49 6.67 9.75 -8.77
N GLU A 50 7.71 9.30 -9.47
CA GLU A 50 9.06 9.82 -9.32
C GLU A 50 9.11 11.33 -9.58
N LYS A 51 8.43 11.78 -10.64
CA LYS A 51 8.36 13.20 -11.03
C LYS A 51 7.44 14.06 -10.17
N LEU A 52 6.57 13.49 -9.33
CA LEU A 52 5.74 14.28 -8.42
C LEU A 52 6.60 14.91 -7.31
N PRO A 53 6.18 16.05 -6.73
CA PRO A 53 6.85 16.65 -5.58
C PRO A 53 7.08 15.64 -4.45
N LEU A 54 8.22 15.72 -3.78
CA LEU A 54 8.47 14.92 -2.57
C LEU A 54 7.53 15.35 -1.45
N LYS A 55 7.31 16.67 -1.31
CA LYS A 55 6.45 17.25 -0.29
C LYS A 55 5.56 18.35 -0.88
N ILE A 56 4.34 18.43 -0.38
CA ILE A 56 3.44 19.58 -0.60
C ILE A 56 3.05 20.11 0.77
N ILE A 57 3.41 21.36 1.05
CA ILE A 57 3.21 21.98 2.37
C ILE A 57 2.14 23.05 2.24
N LEU A 58 0.99 22.82 2.87
CA LEU A 58 -0.12 23.78 2.91
C LEU A 58 0.01 24.68 4.14
N VAL A 59 0.00 25.99 3.95
CA VAL A 59 0.15 26.98 5.03
C VAL A 59 -1.03 27.95 5.00
N ARG A 60 -1.72 28.11 6.13
CA ARG A 60 -2.73 29.16 6.30
C ARG A 60 -2.03 30.50 6.52
N HIS A 61 -2.57 31.59 5.97
CA HIS A 61 -2.07 32.93 6.29
C HIS A 61 -2.05 33.24 7.81
N GLY A 62 -1.16 34.15 8.21
CA GLY A 62 -1.09 34.67 9.59
C GLY A 62 -2.33 35.47 9.97
N GLN A 63 -2.48 35.81 11.25
CA GLN A 63 -3.62 36.61 11.72
C GLN A 63 -3.76 37.90 10.91
N SER A 64 -4.95 38.13 10.34
CA SER A 64 -5.28 39.35 9.62
C SER A 64 -6.14 40.32 10.42
N GLU A 65 -6.21 41.56 9.97
CA GLU A 65 -7.13 42.58 10.50
C GLU A 65 -8.57 42.04 10.58
N GLY A 66 -9.06 41.41 9.51
CA GLY A 66 -10.38 40.79 9.47
C GLY A 66 -10.56 39.55 10.36
N ASN A 67 -9.47 38.95 10.88
CA ASN A 67 -9.57 37.93 11.94
C ASN A 67 -9.76 38.56 13.31
N LEU A 68 -9.10 39.70 13.56
CA LEU A 68 -9.19 40.44 14.81
C LEU A 68 -10.53 41.19 14.92
N ASP A 69 -10.93 41.87 13.85
CA ASP A 69 -12.15 42.65 13.77
C ASP A 69 -12.94 42.31 12.50
N LYS A 70 -14.02 41.55 12.68
CA LYS A 70 -14.92 41.15 11.58
C LYS A 70 -15.73 42.32 11.03
N THR A 71 -15.82 43.44 11.72
CA THR A 71 -16.60 44.60 11.24
C THR A 71 -15.93 45.29 10.05
N LEU A 72 -14.61 45.14 9.90
CA LEU A 72 -13.85 45.71 8.77
C LEU A 72 -14.32 45.21 7.40
N PHE A 73 -14.94 44.02 7.33
CA PHE A 73 -15.52 43.52 6.08
C PHE A 73 -16.69 44.38 5.55
N LYS A 74 -17.19 45.34 6.34
CA LYS A 74 -18.17 46.35 5.91
C LYS A 74 -17.57 47.45 5.05
N THR A 75 -16.28 47.73 5.20
CA THR A 75 -15.63 48.92 4.61
C THR A 75 -14.40 48.60 3.77
N LYS A 76 -13.74 47.47 4.05
CA LYS A 76 -12.55 46.98 3.35
C LYS A 76 -12.84 45.61 2.73
N GLY A 77 -12.51 45.44 1.46
CA GLY A 77 -12.68 44.17 0.76
C GLY A 77 -11.83 43.06 1.38
N ASP A 78 -12.34 41.82 1.41
CA ASP A 78 -11.63 40.69 2.04
C ASP A 78 -10.25 40.47 1.42
N ASN A 79 -10.13 40.61 0.10
CA ASN A 79 -8.86 40.47 -0.63
C ASN A 79 -7.80 41.50 -0.20
N LEU A 80 -8.20 42.64 0.37
CA LEU A 80 -7.32 43.73 0.79
C LEU A 80 -6.91 43.62 2.26
N MET A 81 -7.52 42.73 3.05
CA MET A 81 -7.21 42.60 4.48
C MET A 81 -5.75 42.21 4.70
N GLU A 82 -5.08 42.96 5.56
CA GLU A 82 -3.65 42.82 5.83
C GLU A 82 -3.39 41.97 7.07
N LEU A 83 -2.15 41.52 7.23
CA LEU A 83 -1.68 40.89 8.45
C LEU A 83 -1.61 41.92 9.57
N THR A 84 -1.95 41.47 10.78
CA THR A 84 -1.58 42.20 11.99
C THR A 84 -0.08 42.06 12.25
N GLU A 85 0.44 42.80 13.22
CA GLU A 85 1.82 42.62 13.67
C GLU A 85 2.05 41.18 14.18
N LEU A 86 1.08 40.62 14.92
CA LEU A 86 1.09 39.23 15.35
C LEU A 86 1.12 38.28 14.14
N GLY A 87 0.27 38.51 13.13
CA GLY A 87 0.26 37.74 11.89
C GLY A 87 1.60 37.75 11.15
N SER A 88 2.29 38.89 11.18
CA SER A 88 3.63 39.01 10.59
C SER A 88 4.67 38.18 11.35
N ARG A 89 4.65 38.20 12.68
CA ARG A 89 5.54 37.35 13.51
C ARG A 89 5.22 35.85 13.32
N GLN A 90 3.94 35.48 13.23
CA GLN A 90 3.51 34.12 12.93
C GLN A 90 4.04 33.65 11.57
N ALA A 91 3.98 34.51 10.54
CA ALA A 91 4.49 34.20 9.21
C ALA A 91 6.02 33.93 9.21
N VAL A 92 6.78 34.71 9.97
CA VAL A 92 8.22 34.45 10.17
C VAL A 92 8.46 33.11 10.86
N ALA A 93 7.71 32.82 11.92
CA ALA A 93 7.85 31.58 12.68
C ALA A 93 7.53 30.34 11.83
N VAL A 94 6.43 30.35 11.06
CA VAL A 94 6.09 29.24 10.18
C VAL A 94 7.09 29.12 9.02
N GLY A 95 7.63 30.23 8.50
CA GLY A 95 8.70 30.19 7.50
C GLY A 95 9.91 29.37 7.98
N LYS A 96 10.34 29.58 9.22
CA LYS A 96 11.42 28.79 9.84
C LYS A 96 11.05 27.32 10.04
N ARG A 97 9.79 27.01 10.38
CA ARG A 97 9.30 25.62 10.46
C ARG A 97 9.36 24.94 9.10
N VAL A 98 8.84 25.58 8.05
CA VAL A 98 8.88 25.04 6.68
C VAL A 98 10.33 24.81 6.24
N LYS A 99 11.25 25.76 6.50
CA LYS A 99 12.68 25.61 6.18
C LYS A 99 13.31 24.37 6.86
N LYS A 100 12.89 24.02 8.08
CA LYS A 100 13.36 22.80 8.74
C LYS A 100 12.88 21.53 8.03
N VAL A 101 11.63 21.51 7.55
CA VAL A 101 11.04 20.35 6.85
C VAL A 101 11.65 20.14 5.46
N VAL A 102 11.94 21.23 4.73
CA VAL A 102 12.47 21.16 3.36
C VAL A 102 14.00 21.22 3.29
N HIS A 103 14.68 21.54 4.39
CA HIS A 103 16.14 21.72 4.46
C HIS A 103 16.65 22.63 3.32
N ASP A 104 17.50 22.10 2.43
CA ASP A 104 18.08 22.80 1.28
C ASP A 104 17.43 22.40 -0.05
N GLU A 105 16.32 21.66 0.00
CA GLU A 105 15.52 21.33 -1.19
C GLU A 105 15.08 22.61 -1.90
N LYS A 106 15.09 22.57 -3.23
CA LYS A 106 14.51 23.64 -4.06
C LYS A 106 13.00 23.66 -3.87
N VAL A 107 12.44 24.87 -3.71
CA VAL A 107 11.00 25.05 -3.42
C VAL A 107 10.31 25.97 -4.39
N HIS A 108 9.06 25.63 -4.73
CA HIS A 108 8.15 26.48 -5.50
C HIS A 108 6.99 26.93 -4.60
N PHE A 109 6.82 28.24 -4.43
CA PHE A 109 5.68 28.82 -3.73
C PHE A 109 4.49 29.03 -4.66
N TYR A 110 3.32 28.54 -4.26
CA TYR A 110 2.02 28.98 -4.78
C TYR A 110 1.32 29.83 -3.73
N VAL A 111 0.86 31.01 -4.12
CA VAL A 111 0.32 32.00 -3.16
C VAL A 111 -1.02 32.51 -3.65
N SER A 112 -2.00 32.56 -2.74
CA SER A 112 -3.26 33.26 -3.04
C SER A 112 -3.03 34.76 -3.24
N PRO A 113 -3.76 35.43 -4.15
CA PRO A 113 -3.57 36.86 -4.42
C PRO A 113 -4.07 37.78 -3.30
N PHE A 114 -4.61 37.25 -2.19
CA PHE A 114 -5.09 38.08 -1.09
C PHE A 114 -3.91 38.68 -0.33
N GLN A 115 -4.08 39.92 0.14
CA GLN A 115 -2.98 40.68 0.72
C GLN A 115 -2.34 39.98 1.93
N ARG A 116 -3.15 39.42 2.84
CA ARG A 116 -2.67 38.59 3.95
C ARG A 116 -1.85 37.35 3.55
N THR A 117 -2.17 36.69 2.43
CA THR A 117 -1.40 35.53 1.95
C THR A 117 -0.11 35.97 1.27
N LEU A 118 -0.14 37.07 0.52
CA LEU A 118 1.06 37.68 -0.07
C LEU A 118 2.05 38.12 1.02
N GLN A 119 1.56 38.81 2.05
CA GLN A 119 2.39 39.24 3.20
C GLN A 119 2.92 38.04 4.00
N THR A 120 2.12 36.98 4.16
CA THR A 120 2.58 35.75 4.82
C THR A 120 3.73 35.12 4.03
N ALA A 121 3.53 34.88 2.73
CA ALA A 121 4.56 34.30 1.87
C ALA A 121 5.83 35.17 1.81
N ARG A 122 5.66 36.49 1.71
CA ARG A 122 6.76 37.46 1.76
C ARG A 122 7.59 37.29 3.03
N ASN A 123 6.95 37.31 4.19
CA ASN A 123 7.63 37.21 5.48
C ASN A 123 8.30 35.84 5.67
N MET A 124 7.68 34.75 5.19
CA MET A 124 8.29 33.41 5.21
C MET A 124 9.58 33.39 4.37
N ILE A 125 9.51 33.85 3.12
CA ILE A 125 10.64 33.81 2.17
C ILE A 125 11.80 34.65 2.71
N PHE A 126 11.55 35.92 3.06
CA PHE A 126 12.61 36.83 3.49
C PHE A 126 13.27 36.46 4.82
N SER A 127 12.60 35.68 5.67
CA SER A 127 13.11 35.37 7.01
C SER A 127 13.76 33.99 7.14
N ALA A 128 13.50 33.08 6.20
CA ALA A 128 13.89 31.68 6.36
C ALA A 128 14.50 31.01 5.12
N PHE A 129 14.33 31.56 3.92
CA PHE A 129 14.77 30.92 2.69
C PHE A 129 15.94 31.65 2.04
N ASP A 130 16.89 30.87 1.54
CA ASP A 130 17.98 31.40 0.72
C ASP A 130 17.46 31.80 -0.66
N PRO A 131 17.94 32.90 -1.27
CA PRO A 131 17.48 33.36 -2.59
C PRO A 131 17.57 32.30 -3.68
N TYR A 132 18.58 31.44 -3.61
CA TYR A 132 18.78 30.36 -4.59
C TYR A 132 17.89 29.14 -4.32
N GLN A 133 17.29 29.02 -3.14
CA GLN A 133 16.44 27.89 -2.78
C GLN A 133 15.03 28.02 -3.39
N VAL A 134 14.52 29.25 -3.46
CA VAL A 134 13.19 29.55 -4.02
C VAL A 134 13.29 29.63 -5.55
N VAL A 135 12.84 28.59 -6.25
CA VAL A 135 12.95 28.55 -7.73
C VAL A 135 11.86 29.38 -8.40
N ALA A 136 10.70 29.51 -7.78
CA ALA A 136 9.59 30.28 -8.30
C ALA A 136 8.59 30.67 -7.20
N VAL A 137 7.89 31.78 -7.44
CA VAL A 137 6.72 32.22 -6.67
C VAL A 137 5.60 32.50 -7.66
N SER A 138 4.52 31.72 -7.59
CA SER A 138 3.37 31.82 -8.49
C SER A 138 2.13 32.24 -7.72
N VAL A 139 1.59 33.41 -8.07
CA VAL A 139 0.31 33.86 -7.52
C VAL A 139 -0.82 33.26 -8.35
N ASP A 140 -1.76 32.55 -7.72
CA ASP A 140 -2.88 31.90 -8.42
C ASP A 140 -4.23 32.25 -7.80
N PRO A 141 -5.17 32.85 -8.56
CA PRO A 141 -6.45 33.28 -8.01
C PRO A 141 -7.34 32.12 -7.56
N ARG A 142 -7.13 30.91 -8.06
CA ARG A 142 -7.99 29.76 -7.77
C ARG A 142 -7.82 29.20 -6.36
N ILE A 143 -6.77 29.60 -5.63
CA ILE A 143 -6.52 29.24 -4.22
C ILE A 143 -6.85 30.37 -3.24
N ARG A 144 -7.68 31.34 -3.64
CA ARG A 144 -8.26 32.35 -2.72
C ARG A 144 -9.28 31.75 -1.74
N GLU A 145 -9.60 32.48 -0.68
CA GLU A 145 -10.65 32.10 0.29
C GLU A 145 -12.04 32.11 -0.37
N GLN A 146 -13.02 31.46 0.24
CA GLN A 146 -14.42 31.57 -0.15
C GLN A 146 -14.88 33.03 -0.18
N GLU A 147 -15.39 33.46 -1.31
CA GLU A 147 -15.95 34.80 -1.44
C GLU A 147 -17.33 34.82 -0.78
N PHE A 148 -17.53 35.66 0.24
CA PHE A 148 -18.82 35.80 0.90
C PHE A 148 -19.78 36.76 0.18
N GLY A 149 -19.36 37.30 -0.96
CA GLY A 149 -20.02 38.35 -1.71
C GLY A 149 -19.33 39.70 -1.57
N ASN A 150 -20.04 40.78 -1.92
CA ASN A 150 -19.59 42.15 -1.71
C ASN A 150 -19.50 42.48 -0.20
N LEU A 151 -19.15 43.73 0.14
CA LEU A 151 -19.00 44.19 1.53
C LEU A 151 -20.13 43.67 2.46
N GLN A 152 -19.73 43.13 3.62
CA GLN A 152 -20.60 42.36 4.51
C GLN A 152 -21.51 43.29 5.32
N GLY A 153 -22.75 43.50 4.88
CA GLY A 153 -23.73 44.34 5.59
C GLY A 153 -24.22 43.76 6.93
N ASP A 154 -25.13 44.47 7.59
CA ASP A 154 -25.62 44.11 8.94
C ASP A 154 -26.34 42.74 8.98
N ASN A 155 -26.92 42.31 7.86
CA ASN A 155 -27.55 41.00 7.72
C ASN A 155 -26.56 39.82 7.71
N PHE A 156 -25.25 40.07 7.65
CA PHE A 156 -24.24 39.02 7.52
C PHE A 156 -24.23 38.03 8.69
N VAL A 157 -24.60 38.48 9.89
CA VAL A 157 -24.76 37.60 11.06
C VAL A 157 -25.85 36.56 10.82
N GLY A 158 -26.98 36.96 10.24
CA GLY A 158 -28.07 36.05 9.87
C GLY A 158 -27.63 35.05 8.80
N LEU A 159 -26.92 35.52 7.75
CA LEU A 159 -26.37 34.66 6.70
C LEU A 159 -25.38 33.63 7.26
N ARG A 160 -24.56 34.02 8.26
CA ARG A 160 -23.65 33.09 8.95
C ARG A 160 -24.39 32.02 9.74
N GLN A 161 -25.46 32.38 10.44
CA GLN A 161 -26.29 31.41 11.17
C GLN A 161 -26.97 30.43 10.22
N GLU A 162 -27.49 30.93 9.10
CA GLU A 162 -28.07 30.09 8.04
C GLU A 162 -27.03 29.15 7.43
N SER A 163 -25.83 29.66 7.16
CA SER A 163 -24.70 28.87 6.66
C SER A 163 -24.32 27.71 7.59
N THR A 164 -24.39 27.91 8.91
CA THR A 164 -24.18 26.83 9.89
C THR A 164 -25.27 25.76 9.80
N LYS A 165 -26.55 26.16 9.65
CA LYS A 165 -27.68 25.23 9.53
C LYS A 165 -27.62 24.40 8.25
N ILE A 166 -27.37 25.05 7.11
CA ILE A 166 -27.30 24.41 5.78
C ILE A 166 -25.96 23.67 5.58
N ARG A 167 -24.97 24.00 6.41
CA ARG A 167 -23.57 23.57 6.36
C ARG A 167 -22.77 24.23 5.24
N ARG A 168 -21.51 24.56 5.57
CA ARG A 168 -20.62 25.42 4.77
C ARG A 168 -20.30 24.94 3.34
N PHE A 169 -20.40 23.63 3.07
CA PHE A 169 -20.10 23.06 1.75
C PHE A 169 -21.22 23.41 0.75
N TRP A 170 -22.46 23.40 1.23
CA TRP A 170 -23.66 23.58 0.40
C TRP A 170 -24.14 25.02 0.35
N TYR A 171 -23.99 25.76 1.44
CA TYR A 171 -24.51 27.12 1.53
C TYR A 171 -23.78 28.08 0.58
N ARG A 172 -24.53 28.70 -0.34
CA ARG A 172 -24.04 29.76 -1.23
C ARG A 172 -24.49 31.12 -0.68
N PHE A 173 -23.55 32.03 -0.49
CA PHE A 173 -23.87 33.40 -0.15
C PHE A 173 -24.54 34.11 -1.35
N PRO A 174 -25.51 35.03 -1.14
CA PRO A 174 -26.31 35.61 -2.23
C PRO A 174 -25.53 36.23 -3.40
N THR A 175 -24.32 36.74 -3.16
CA THR A 175 -23.41 37.26 -4.19
C THR A 175 -22.01 36.63 -4.13
N GLY A 176 -21.89 35.51 -3.43
CA GLY A 176 -20.62 34.85 -3.14
C GLY A 176 -20.57 33.41 -3.62
N GLU A 177 -19.63 32.67 -3.06
CA GLU A 177 -19.35 31.28 -3.34
C GLU A 177 -19.97 30.36 -2.27
N SER A 178 -20.32 29.15 -2.66
CA SER A 178 -20.47 28.00 -1.78
C SER A 178 -19.15 27.27 -1.60
N GLY A 179 -19.04 26.40 -0.59
CA GLY A 179 -17.88 25.52 -0.47
C GLY A 179 -17.69 24.60 -1.68
N ALA A 180 -18.77 24.23 -2.37
CA ALA A 180 -18.72 23.47 -3.62
C ALA A 180 -18.07 24.28 -4.76
N ASP A 181 -18.36 25.57 -4.88
CA ASP A 181 -17.71 26.43 -5.89
C ASP A 181 -16.20 26.52 -5.65
N VAL A 182 -15.80 26.69 -4.38
CA VAL A 182 -14.39 26.70 -3.97
C VAL A 182 -13.73 25.35 -4.27
N TYR A 183 -14.43 24.24 -3.99
CA TYR A 183 -13.97 22.89 -4.30
C TYR A 183 -13.65 22.74 -5.81
N ASP A 184 -14.54 23.17 -6.69
CA ASP A 184 -14.32 23.03 -8.13
C ASP A 184 -13.14 23.86 -8.66
N ARG A 185 -13.00 25.13 -8.25
CA ARG A 185 -11.86 25.96 -8.71
C ARG A 185 -10.52 25.51 -8.15
N THR A 186 -10.48 25.04 -6.90
CA THR A 186 -9.27 24.51 -6.27
C THR A 186 -8.86 23.19 -6.89
N ARG A 187 -9.82 22.37 -7.33
CA ARG A 187 -9.55 21.16 -8.10
C ARG A 187 -8.87 21.46 -9.43
N GLN A 188 -9.39 22.44 -10.17
CA GLN A 188 -8.77 22.87 -11.42
C GLN A 188 -7.34 23.38 -11.21
N TRP A 189 -7.10 24.12 -10.13
CA TRP A 189 -5.74 24.55 -9.76
C TRP A 189 -4.83 23.37 -9.44
N TRP A 190 -5.28 22.43 -8.61
CA TRP A 190 -4.50 21.27 -8.21
C TRP A 190 -4.01 20.48 -9.42
N ASP A 191 -4.93 20.16 -10.34
CA ASP A 191 -4.59 19.43 -11.55
C ASP A 191 -3.59 20.23 -12.43
N SER A 192 -3.82 21.54 -12.61
CA SER A 192 -2.89 22.42 -13.37
C SER A 192 -1.49 22.52 -12.75
N MET A 193 -1.42 22.60 -11.42
CA MET A 193 -0.17 22.67 -10.67
C MET A 193 0.63 21.37 -10.82
N MET A 194 -0.03 20.23 -10.67
CA MET A 194 0.59 18.91 -10.83
C MET A 194 1.07 18.70 -12.27
N ASP A 195 0.27 19.07 -13.26
CA ASP A 195 0.65 18.95 -14.68
C ASP A 195 1.89 19.79 -15.02
N ARG A 196 1.95 21.06 -14.57
CA ARG A 196 3.15 21.90 -14.74
C ARG A 196 4.39 21.27 -14.11
N HIS A 197 4.26 20.79 -12.88
CA HIS A 197 5.39 20.16 -12.19
C HIS A 197 5.91 18.92 -12.94
N LEU A 198 4.99 18.11 -13.50
CA LEU A 198 5.33 16.92 -14.28
C LEU A 198 5.97 17.25 -15.65
N MET A 199 5.56 18.35 -16.29
CA MET A 199 6.01 18.73 -17.64
C MET A 199 7.31 19.53 -17.65
N GLU A 200 7.48 20.47 -16.72
CA GLU A 200 8.52 21.51 -16.83
C GLU A 200 9.83 21.17 -16.11
N GLN A 201 9.94 20.00 -15.46
CA GLN A 201 10.98 19.72 -14.46
C GLN A 201 11.23 20.98 -13.61
N SER A 202 10.21 21.39 -12.85
CA SER A 202 10.16 22.70 -12.15
C SER A 202 11.39 23.06 -11.30
N GLY A 203 12.34 22.14 -11.14
CA GLY A 203 13.55 22.27 -10.34
C GLY A 203 13.26 22.16 -8.85
N ALA A 204 12.01 22.36 -8.43
CA ALA A 204 11.55 22.20 -7.07
C ALA A 204 11.36 20.72 -6.71
N SER A 205 11.89 20.31 -5.57
CA SER A 205 11.57 19.02 -4.96
C SER A 205 10.33 19.12 -4.07
N SER A 206 10.02 20.33 -3.59
CA SER A 206 8.94 20.59 -2.64
C SER A 206 8.10 21.79 -3.05
N ILE A 207 6.78 21.69 -2.86
CA ILE A 207 5.83 22.76 -3.16
C ILE A 207 5.31 23.35 -1.85
N ILE A 208 5.29 24.68 -1.73
CA ILE A 208 4.72 25.39 -0.59
C ILE A 208 3.50 26.18 -1.06
N VAL A 209 2.36 25.98 -0.42
CA VAL A 209 1.08 26.58 -0.82
C VAL A 209 0.58 27.49 0.31
N VAL A 210 0.67 28.80 0.13
CA VAL A 210 0.20 29.78 1.10
C VAL A 210 -1.21 30.25 0.74
N THR A 211 -2.20 29.83 1.54
CA THR A 211 -3.62 29.98 1.23
C THR A 211 -4.45 30.20 2.52
N HIS A 212 -5.71 29.76 2.54
CA HIS A 212 -6.72 30.07 3.54
C HIS A 212 -7.31 28.80 4.16
N GLY A 213 -7.99 28.96 5.30
CA GLY A 213 -8.41 27.81 6.11
C GLY A 213 -9.42 26.90 5.42
N LEU A 214 -10.46 27.46 4.77
CA LEU A 214 -11.42 26.63 4.04
C LEU A 214 -10.77 25.99 2.81
N THR A 215 -9.98 26.77 2.08
CA THR A 215 -9.30 26.34 0.86
C THR A 215 -8.39 25.14 1.14
N MET A 216 -7.61 25.16 2.22
CA MET A 216 -6.79 24.00 2.64
C MET A 216 -7.66 22.76 2.88
N ARG A 217 -8.75 22.90 3.64
CA ARG A 217 -9.65 21.77 3.92
C ARG A 217 -10.28 21.18 2.66
N LEU A 218 -10.60 22.01 1.67
CA LEU A 218 -11.17 21.56 0.40
C LEU A 218 -10.13 20.89 -0.50
N ILE A 219 -8.88 21.38 -0.50
CA ILE A 219 -7.76 20.68 -1.15
C ILE A 219 -7.58 19.28 -0.53
N LEU A 220 -7.58 19.19 0.81
CA LEU A 220 -7.47 17.92 1.51
C LEU A 220 -8.67 17.00 1.25
N MET A 221 -9.88 17.56 1.19
CA MET A 221 -11.09 16.82 0.85
C MET A 221 -10.96 16.16 -0.53
N GLN A 222 -10.40 16.85 -1.51
CA GLN A 222 -10.16 16.31 -2.85
C GLN A 222 -9.09 15.21 -2.83
N LEU A 223 -7.97 15.49 -2.15
CA LEU A 223 -6.82 14.61 -2.13
C LEU A 223 -7.13 13.27 -1.45
N PHE A 224 -7.88 13.31 -0.36
CA PHE A 224 -8.23 12.14 0.44
C PHE A 224 -9.65 11.61 0.18
N HIS A 225 -10.30 12.10 -0.87
CA HIS A 225 -11.64 11.68 -1.29
C HIS A 225 -12.68 11.70 -0.15
N TRP A 226 -12.59 12.72 0.70
CA TRP A 226 -13.52 12.88 1.80
C TRP A 226 -14.90 13.24 1.26
N SER A 227 -15.94 12.64 1.85
CA SER A 227 -17.31 13.08 1.58
C SER A 227 -17.56 14.47 2.19
N PRO A 228 -18.55 15.23 1.70
CA PRO A 228 -18.96 16.48 2.35
C PRO A 228 -19.21 16.32 3.85
N ASN A 229 -19.77 15.17 4.27
CA ASN A 229 -19.97 14.85 5.69
C ASN A 229 -18.65 14.74 6.46
N THR A 230 -17.63 14.09 5.90
CA THR A 230 -16.30 14.04 6.51
C THR A 230 -15.65 15.42 6.51
N PHE A 231 -15.76 16.18 5.43
CA PHE A 231 -15.26 17.56 5.38
C PHE A 231 -15.85 18.46 6.48
N HIS A 232 -17.12 18.26 6.82
CA HIS A 232 -17.78 18.99 7.91
C HIS A 232 -17.25 18.66 9.30
N THR A 233 -16.63 17.50 9.49
CA THR A 233 -16.00 17.17 10.79
C THR A 233 -14.66 17.87 10.97
N VAL A 234 -13.99 18.23 9.88
CA VAL A 234 -12.64 18.82 9.92
C VAL A 234 -12.69 20.24 10.47
N TRP A 235 -11.81 20.57 11.40
CA TRP A 235 -11.72 21.90 11.98
C TRP A 235 -11.06 22.87 11.02
N ASN A 236 -11.32 24.17 11.21
CA ASN A 236 -10.58 25.18 10.48
C ASN A 236 -9.15 25.28 11.05
N PRO A 237 -8.08 25.17 10.25
CA PRO A 237 -6.72 25.31 10.75
C PRO A 237 -6.50 26.68 11.39
N ASP A 238 -5.66 26.79 12.41
CA ASP A 238 -5.25 28.07 13.01
C ASP A 238 -4.41 28.94 12.07
N ASN A 239 -4.26 30.22 12.37
CA ASN A 239 -3.40 31.12 11.60
C ASN A 239 -1.96 30.62 11.58
N CYS A 240 -1.33 30.58 10.40
CA CYS A 240 -0.02 29.97 10.18
C CYS A 240 0.10 28.48 10.55
N ALA A 241 -1.02 27.75 10.67
CA ALA A 241 -0.97 26.29 10.70
C ALA A 241 -0.41 25.74 9.38
N MET A 242 0.34 24.66 9.48
CA MET A 242 1.12 24.04 8.41
C MET A 242 0.78 22.56 8.32
N TYR A 243 0.25 22.11 7.17
CA TYR A 243 0.03 20.69 6.89
C TYR A 243 1.07 20.19 5.89
N VAL A 244 1.83 19.18 6.28
CA VAL A 244 2.87 18.57 5.44
C VAL A 244 2.28 17.33 4.78
N LEU A 245 2.27 17.31 3.45
CA LEU A 245 1.87 16.16 2.66
C LEU A 245 3.12 15.49 2.09
N GLN A 246 3.45 14.30 2.57
CA GLN A 246 4.63 13.56 2.12
C GLN A 246 4.26 12.53 1.05
N LYS A 247 5.08 12.44 0.01
CA LYS A 247 4.93 11.46 -1.06
C LYS A 247 5.26 10.05 -0.55
N ASN A 248 4.32 9.12 -0.69
CA ASN A 248 4.50 7.70 -0.40
C ASN A 248 4.80 6.91 -1.69
N MET A 249 6.05 6.46 -1.85
CA MET A 249 6.49 5.70 -3.01
C MET A 249 5.86 4.30 -3.13
N SER A 250 5.35 3.72 -2.03
CA SER A 250 4.68 2.40 -2.06
C SER A 250 3.21 2.50 -2.46
N SER A 251 2.63 3.70 -2.50
CA SER A 251 1.23 3.89 -2.87
C SER A 251 1.04 3.88 -4.38
N SER A 252 0.08 3.09 -4.86
CA SER A 252 -0.35 3.08 -6.26
C SER A 252 -1.37 4.17 -6.60
N ALA A 253 -1.78 4.99 -5.62
CA ALA A 253 -2.77 6.04 -5.81
C ALA A 253 -2.30 7.11 -6.82
N HIS A 254 -3.26 7.71 -7.53
CA HIS A 254 -2.97 8.78 -8.49
C HIS A 254 -2.28 9.99 -7.84
N TYR A 255 -2.65 10.32 -6.60
CA TYR A 255 -1.96 11.28 -5.76
C TYR A 255 -1.46 10.56 -4.51
N PRO A 256 -0.20 10.07 -4.51
CA PRO A 256 0.32 9.18 -3.47
C PRO A 256 0.82 9.98 -2.27
N TYR A 257 -0.02 10.82 -1.67
CA TYR A 257 0.36 11.65 -0.52
C TYR A 257 -0.37 11.20 0.74
N PHE A 258 0.30 11.34 1.88
CA PHE A 258 -0.29 11.22 3.21
C PHE A 258 0.07 12.44 4.04
N VAL A 259 -0.70 12.71 5.10
CA VAL A 259 -0.41 13.79 6.03
C VAL A 259 0.67 13.32 7.00
N ASP A 260 1.79 14.03 7.02
CA ASP A 260 2.86 13.81 7.97
C ASP A 260 2.66 14.71 9.20
N GLU A 261 2.09 14.13 10.25
CA GLU A 261 1.84 14.82 11.53
C GLU A 261 3.10 14.94 12.40
N ALA A 262 4.22 14.29 12.05
CA ALA A 262 5.48 14.46 12.76
C ALA A 262 6.17 15.77 12.35
N GLU A 263 6.07 16.11 11.06
CA GLU A 263 6.65 17.34 10.49
C GLU A 263 5.64 18.50 10.46
N GLY A 264 4.34 18.21 10.40
CA GLY A 264 3.25 19.19 10.30
C GLY A 264 2.33 19.26 11.52
N ASP A 265 1.38 20.19 11.48
CA ASP A 265 0.30 20.28 12.47
C ASP A 265 -0.76 19.19 12.20
N ARG A 266 -1.25 18.56 13.26
CA ARG A 266 -2.32 17.56 13.18
C ARG A 266 -3.62 18.15 12.67
N ILE A 267 -4.33 17.41 11.82
CA ILE A 267 -5.65 17.82 11.33
C ILE A 267 -6.71 17.42 12.34
N MET A 268 -7.23 18.40 13.06
CA MET A 268 -8.29 18.18 14.03
C MET A 268 -9.63 17.93 13.36
N SER A 269 -10.42 17.03 13.93
CA SER A 269 -11.78 16.75 13.46
C SER A 269 -12.70 16.34 14.61
N SER A 270 -13.99 16.62 14.49
CA SER A 270 -15.01 16.18 15.43
C SER A 270 -16.36 15.94 14.76
N ILE A 271 -17.14 15.01 15.29
CA ILE A 271 -18.49 14.70 14.80
C ILE A 271 -19.46 14.57 15.96
N ASP A 272 -20.63 15.17 15.81
CA ASP A 272 -21.75 14.98 16.74
C ASP A 272 -22.48 13.69 16.40
N LEU A 273 -22.64 12.81 17.40
CA LEU A 273 -23.24 11.50 17.29
C LEU A 273 -24.39 11.37 18.27
N VAL A 274 -25.42 10.61 17.90
CA VAL A 274 -26.40 10.11 18.86
C VAL A 274 -26.05 8.65 19.16
N VAL A 275 -25.69 8.38 20.41
CA VAL A 275 -25.32 7.05 20.88
C VAL A 275 -26.49 6.45 21.64
N THR A 276 -26.92 5.26 21.25
CA THR A 276 -27.96 4.47 21.94
C THR A 276 -27.29 3.37 22.75
N PHE A 277 -27.60 3.29 24.03
CA PHE A 277 -27.07 2.27 24.93
C PHE A 277 -27.98 1.04 25.00
N GLN A 278 -27.50 -0.06 25.60
CA GLN A 278 -28.28 -1.31 25.73
C GLN A 278 -29.60 -1.14 26.49
N ASP A 279 -29.63 -0.21 27.46
CA ASP A 279 -30.83 0.17 28.21
C ASP A 279 -31.84 1.03 27.41
N ASN A 280 -31.56 1.27 26.12
CA ASN A 280 -32.29 2.15 25.20
C ASN A 280 -32.24 3.65 25.55
N THR A 281 -31.39 4.06 26.49
CA THR A 281 -31.11 5.49 26.68
C THR A 281 -30.30 6.01 25.50
N THR A 282 -30.46 7.30 25.20
CA THR A 282 -29.71 7.98 24.13
C THR A 282 -28.95 9.17 24.69
N LYS A 283 -27.73 9.39 24.20
CA LYS A 283 -26.92 10.57 24.51
C LYS A 283 -26.37 11.19 23.23
N GLN A 284 -26.41 12.52 23.15
CA GLN A 284 -25.67 13.27 22.14
C GLN A 284 -24.25 13.49 22.63
N LEU A 285 -23.26 13.08 21.84
CA LEU A 285 -21.85 13.19 22.17
C LEU A 285 -21.09 13.77 20.98
N THR A 286 -20.14 14.66 21.24
CA THR A 286 -19.22 15.18 20.23
C THR A 286 -17.92 14.39 20.29
N MET A 287 -17.75 13.42 19.39
CA MET A 287 -16.53 12.62 19.31
C MET A 287 -15.45 13.42 18.59
N VAL A 288 -14.29 13.60 19.22
CA VAL A 288 -13.11 14.22 18.59
C VAL A 288 -12.29 13.17 17.87
N ASP A 289 -11.38 13.60 17.01
CA ASP A 289 -10.48 12.74 16.22
C ASP A 289 -11.18 11.78 15.24
N TYR A 290 -12.27 12.22 14.61
CA TYR A 290 -13.01 11.38 13.64
C TYR A 290 -12.16 10.91 12.45
N LEU A 291 -11.14 11.67 12.06
CA LEU A 291 -10.29 11.36 10.90
C LEU A 291 -9.37 10.15 11.13
N SER A 292 -9.04 9.80 12.38
CA SER A 292 -8.22 8.62 12.71
C SER A 292 -8.92 7.30 12.37
N ILE A 293 -10.25 7.32 12.26
CA ILE A 293 -11.02 6.18 11.79
C ILE A 293 -10.80 6.00 10.28
N PRO A 294 -10.44 4.79 9.81
CA PRO A 294 -10.18 4.55 8.39
C PRO A 294 -11.49 4.60 7.57
N PRO A 295 -11.43 5.07 6.30
CA PRO A 295 -12.58 5.01 5.41
C PRO A 295 -12.93 3.54 5.05
N PRO A 296 -14.21 3.19 4.84
CA PRO A 296 -15.41 4.01 5.05
C PRO A 296 -15.80 4.09 6.55
N ARG A 297 -15.66 5.29 7.14
CA ARG A 297 -15.71 5.54 8.58
C ARG A 297 -16.99 5.09 9.27
N THR A 298 -18.14 5.31 8.64
CA THR A 298 -19.46 4.94 9.20
C THR A 298 -19.71 3.44 9.26
N LEU A 299 -18.87 2.62 8.62
CA LEU A 299 -18.93 1.17 8.70
C LEU A 299 -17.96 0.59 9.75
N GLN A 300 -17.04 1.41 10.26
CA GLN A 300 -16.05 1.01 11.26
C GLN A 300 -16.61 1.12 12.68
N LEU A 301 -17.78 0.52 12.94
CA LEU A 301 -18.45 0.60 14.24
C LEU A 301 -17.56 0.16 15.43
N PRO A 302 -16.73 -0.90 15.33
CA PRO A 302 -15.83 -1.26 16.43
C PRO A 302 -14.84 -0.15 16.78
N ALA A 303 -14.22 0.47 15.77
CA ALA A 303 -13.28 1.57 15.97
C ALA A 303 -13.96 2.82 16.56
N VAL A 304 -15.19 3.12 16.11
CA VAL A 304 -15.97 4.26 16.65
C VAL A 304 -16.32 4.02 18.13
N LYS A 305 -16.77 2.80 18.48
CA LYS A 305 -17.10 2.45 19.86
C LYS A 305 -15.87 2.51 20.77
N GLN A 306 -14.73 2.02 20.29
CA GLN A 306 -13.46 2.09 21.01
C GLN A 306 -13.06 3.54 21.28
N LEU A 307 -13.14 4.41 20.27
CA LEU A 307 -12.79 5.82 20.40
C LEU A 307 -13.74 6.57 21.36
N LEU A 308 -15.03 6.23 21.36
CA LEU A 308 -16.01 6.74 22.31
C LEU A 308 -15.73 6.26 23.75
N ALA A 309 -15.34 5.00 23.92
CA ALA A 309 -14.96 4.43 25.20
C ALA A 309 -13.75 5.15 25.79
N GLU A 310 -12.72 5.40 24.98
CA GLU A 310 -11.51 6.13 25.38
C GLU A 310 -11.81 7.59 25.76
N GLN A 311 -12.70 8.27 25.05
CA GLN A 311 -12.99 9.69 25.28
C GLN A 311 -13.98 9.96 26.42
N PHE A 312 -14.92 9.05 26.66
CA PHE A 312 -16.03 9.28 27.60
C PHE A 312 -16.12 8.25 28.73
N GLY A 313 -15.26 7.22 28.74
CA GLY A 313 -15.18 6.22 29.82
C GLY A 313 -16.32 5.20 29.85
N PHE A 314 -16.91 4.88 28.69
CA PHE A 314 -17.94 3.84 28.57
C PHE A 314 -17.33 2.49 28.17
N ASP A 315 -18.01 1.37 28.45
CA ASP A 315 -17.68 0.08 27.83
C ASP A 315 -18.19 0.07 26.36
N PRO A 316 -17.36 -0.28 25.36
CA PRO A 316 -17.81 -0.47 23.97
C PRO A 316 -19.03 -1.41 23.79
N LEU A 317 -19.20 -2.38 24.70
CA LEU A 317 -20.30 -3.34 24.69
C LEU A 317 -21.65 -2.72 25.11
N ASP A 318 -21.61 -1.65 25.90
CA ASP A 318 -22.80 -0.91 26.34
C ASP A 318 -23.47 -0.14 25.19
N ILE A 319 -22.75 0.08 24.09
CA ILE A 319 -23.25 0.81 22.93
C ILE A 319 -24.06 -0.14 22.02
N LYS A 320 -25.38 0.04 22.00
CA LYS A 320 -26.31 -0.67 21.11
C LYS A 320 -26.26 -0.14 19.66
N GLY A 321 -26.19 1.17 19.50
CA GLY A 321 -26.27 1.81 18.18
C GLY A 321 -25.66 3.20 18.14
N ILE A 322 -25.24 3.63 16.95
CA ILE A 322 -24.67 4.95 16.71
C ILE A 322 -25.33 5.54 15.47
N ASP A 323 -25.91 6.73 15.64
CA ASP A 323 -26.40 7.55 14.55
C ASP A 323 -25.44 8.72 14.30
N PHE A 324 -24.80 8.68 13.12
CA PHE A 324 -23.83 9.68 12.65
C PHE A 324 -24.50 10.96 12.11
N TYR A 325 -25.82 10.95 11.96
CA TYR A 325 -26.54 11.95 11.19
C TYR A 325 -27.75 12.52 11.94
N ASN A 326 -28.00 12.08 13.18
CA ASN A 326 -29.16 12.49 13.99
C ASN A 326 -30.48 12.39 13.19
N GLY A 327 -30.63 11.32 12.41
CA GLY A 327 -31.78 11.06 11.55
C GLY A 327 -31.93 11.97 10.33
N ILE A 328 -31.06 12.96 10.12
CA ILE A 328 -31.20 13.98 9.06
C ILE A 328 -31.02 13.36 7.66
N PHE A 329 -30.06 12.46 7.52
CA PHE A 329 -29.78 11.80 6.25
C PHE A 329 -30.36 10.39 6.26
N GLN A 330 -31.32 10.13 5.37
CA GLN A 330 -31.71 8.76 5.08
C GLN A 330 -30.48 8.03 4.55
N ARG A 331 -30.15 6.88 5.15
CA ARG A 331 -29.19 5.96 4.53
C ARG A 331 -29.73 5.65 3.15
N PHE A 332 -29.01 6.04 2.10
CA PHE A 332 -29.31 5.59 0.75
C PHE A 332 -29.12 4.07 0.74
N LYS A 333 -30.22 3.35 0.93
CA LYS A 333 -30.30 1.91 0.79
C LYS A 333 -30.80 1.69 -0.62
N LEU A 334 -29.96 1.06 -1.45
CA LEU A 334 -30.45 0.50 -2.70
C LEU A 334 -31.65 -0.42 -2.37
N PRO A 335 -32.72 -0.48 -3.20
CA PRO A 335 -33.77 -1.47 -3.02
C PRO A 335 -33.17 -2.88 -2.88
N PRO A 336 -33.73 -3.81 -2.09
CA PRO A 336 -33.19 -5.17 -1.96
C PRO A 336 -32.91 -5.81 -3.32
N SER A 337 -33.83 -5.67 -4.28
CA SER A 337 -33.62 -6.13 -5.66
C SER A 337 -32.38 -5.53 -6.35
N ILE A 338 -32.08 -4.24 -6.11
CA ILE A 338 -30.87 -3.59 -6.64
C ILE A 338 -29.66 -3.87 -5.74
N GLN A 339 -29.82 -4.12 -4.44
CA GLN A 339 -28.73 -4.59 -3.57
C GLN A 339 -28.32 -6.00 -3.95
N ASP A 340 -29.26 -6.87 -4.27
CA ASP A 340 -29.04 -8.24 -4.73
C ASP A 340 -28.44 -8.21 -6.13
N VAL A 341 -28.97 -7.38 -7.04
CA VAL A 341 -28.39 -7.15 -8.38
C VAL A 341 -27.01 -6.46 -8.29
N ALA A 342 -26.78 -5.52 -7.39
CA ALA A 342 -25.48 -4.85 -7.20
C ALA A 342 -24.51 -5.70 -6.36
N ALA A 343 -24.99 -6.63 -5.54
CA ALA A 343 -24.18 -7.63 -4.87
C ALA A 343 -23.75 -8.72 -5.85
N THR A 344 -24.61 -9.02 -6.85
CA THR A 344 -24.29 -9.91 -7.98
C THR A 344 -23.54 -9.20 -9.12
N ALA A 345 -23.65 -7.85 -9.25
CA ALA A 345 -22.98 -7.03 -10.27
C ALA A 345 -21.73 -6.27 -9.79
N ARG A 346 -21.53 -6.07 -8.47
CA ARG A 346 -20.16 -6.03 -7.92
C ARG A 346 -19.55 -7.35 -8.33
N PRO A 347 -18.33 -7.40 -8.92
CA PRO A 347 -17.87 -8.60 -9.58
C PRO A 347 -17.72 -9.75 -8.60
N SER A 348 -18.79 -10.53 -8.45
CA SER A 348 -18.79 -11.94 -8.07
C SER A 348 -19.23 -12.78 -9.27
N CYS A 349 -19.16 -12.25 -10.49
CA CYS A 349 -19.10 -13.09 -11.65
C CYS A 349 -17.73 -13.76 -11.64
N GLU A 350 -17.68 -14.97 -11.09
CA GLU A 350 -16.80 -15.99 -11.66
C GLU A 350 -16.99 -15.91 -13.19
N PRO A 351 -15.92 -15.77 -13.99
CA PRO A 351 -16.08 -15.77 -15.43
C PRO A 351 -16.77 -17.07 -15.82
N ALA A 352 -17.92 -16.96 -16.50
CA ALA A 352 -18.60 -18.10 -17.09
C ALA A 352 -17.59 -18.87 -17.95
N GLY A 353 -17.22 -20.08 -17.52
CA GLY A 353 -16.22 -20.91 -18.19
C GLY A 353 -14.93 -21.21 -17.39
N LEU A 354 -14.76 -20.72 -16.15
CA LEU A 354 -13.71 -21.30 -15.28
C LEU A 354 -14.16 -22.66 -14.74
N PRO A 355 -13.27 -23.68 -14.75
CA PRO A 355 -13.61 -24.98 -14.19
C PRO A 355 -13.94 -24.90 -12.69
N HIS A 356 -15.02 -25.55 -12.28
CA HIS A 356 -15.39 -25.71 -10.88
C HIS A 356 -14.32 -26.53 -10.12
N THR A 357 -14.34 -26.44 -8.79
CA THR A 357 -13.38 -27.14 -7.91
C THR A 357 -13.27 -28.63 -8.22
N ASP A 358 -14.39 -29.32 -8.48
CA ASP A 358 -14.36 -30.75 -8.84
C ASP A 358 -13.76 -31.00 -10.23
N GLN A 359 -13.94 -30.09 -11.18
CA GLN A 359 -13.33 -30.17 -12.52
C GLN A 359 -11.83 -29.93 -12.43
N VAL A 360 -11.37 -28.92 -11.68
CA VAL A 360 -9.93 -28.70 -11.44
C VAL A 360 -9.30 -29.88 -10.72
N ARG A 361 -9.98 -30.45 -9.72
CA ARG A 361 -9.53 -31.68 -9.04
C ARG A 361 -9.38 -32.83 -10.04
N GLY A 362 -10.35 -33.02 -10.94
CA GLY A 362 -10.28 -34.00 -12.02
C GLY A 362 -9.13 -33.73 -13.00
N MET A 363 -8.86 -32.47 -13.33
CA MET A 363 -7.75 -32.06 -14.18
C MET A 363 -6.39 -32.33 -13.51
N ILE A 364 -6.24 -32.01 -12.22
CA ILE A 364 -5.04 -32.32 -11.44
C ILE A 364 -4.82 -33.84 -11.40
N SER A 365 -5.87 -34.61 -11.11
CA SER A 365 -5.81 -36.08 -11.09
C SER A 365 -5.43 -36.67 -12.45
N SER A 366 -6.01 -36.17 -13.54
CA SER A 366 -5.67 -36.59 -14.91
C SER A 366 -4.25 -36.20 -15.32
N ALA A 367 -3.77 -35.02 -14.92
CA ALA A 367 -2.41 -34.56 -15.15
C ALA A 367 -1.38 -35.40 -14.38
N LEU A 368 -1.69 -35.76 -13.14
CA LEU A 368 -0.87 -36.70 -12.34
C LEU A 368 -0.82 -38.08 -13.00
N HIS A 369 -1.94 -38.56 -13.54
CA HIS A 369 -2.00 -39.88 -14.19
C HIS A 369 -1.24 -39.94 -15.53
N THR A 370 -1.30 -38.87 -16.33
CA THR A 370 -0.67 -38.81 -17.66
C THR A 370 0.81 -38.41 -17.61
N ALA A 371 1.23 -37.74 -16.53
CA ALA A 371 2.59 -37.24 -16.33
C ALA A 371 3.13 -36.30 -17.42
N ASP A 372 2.25 -35.73 -18.23
CA ASP A 372 2.65 -34.82 -19.30
C ASP A 372 2.79 -33.40 -18.75
N GLY A 373 4.02 -32.87 -18.79
CA GLY A 373 4.33 -31.50 -18.41
C GLY A 373 3.53 -30.44 -19.18
N LYS A 374 3.06 -30.74 -20.40
CA LYS A 374 2.15 -29.86 -21.15
C LYS A 374 0.78 -29.81 -20.52
N VAL A 375 0.26 -30.94 -20.01
CA VAL A 375 -1.02 -31.00 -19.29
C VAL A 375 -0.91 -30.23 -17.98
N TRP A 376 0.22 -30.34 -17.27
CA TRP A 376 0.49 -29.54 -16.07
C TRP A 376 0.48 -28.04 -16.30
N ARG A 377 1.02 -27.56 -17.41
CA ARG A 377 0.94 -26.13 -17.77
C ARG A 377 -0.50 -25.67 -17.98
N VAL A 378 -1.39 -26.54 -18.45
CA VAL A 378 -2.82 -26.22 -18.58
C VAL A 378 -3.46 -26.14 -17.19
N VAL A 379 -3.20 -27.12 -16.33
CA VAL A 379 -3.70 -27.13 -14.94
C VAL A 379 -3.22 -25.90 -14.16
N GLN A 380 -1.92 -25.57 -14.25
CA GLN A 380 -1.34 -24.35 -13.67
C GLN A 380 -2.09 -23.10 -14.13
N LYS A 381 -2.26 -22.91 -15.45
CA LYS A 381 -2.97 -21.75 -15.99
C LYS A 381 -4.41 -21.65 -15.50
N VAL A 382 -5.08 -22.79 -15.27
CA VAL A 382 -6.43 -22.82 -14.70
C VAL A 382 -6.41 -22.41 -13.23
N ILE A 383 -5.47 -22.93 -12.43
CA ILE A 383 -5.29 -22.56 -11.03
C ILE A 383 -4.97 -21.07 -10.90
N ASP A 384 -3.98 -20.57 -11.65
CA ASP A 384 -3.56 -19.16 -11.66
C ASP A 384 -4.71 -18.21 -12.01
N ARG A 385 -5.54 -18.60 -12.99
CA ARG A 385 -6.74 -17.84 -13.31
C ARG A 385 -7.68 -17.80 -12.12
N ARG A 386 -7.98 -18.95 -11.50
CA ARG A 386 -8.87 -19.05 -10.33
C ARG A 386 -8.34 -18.30 -9.10
N GLU A 387 -7.03 -18.05 -8.96
CA GLU A 387 -6.44 -17.35 -7.82
C GLU A 387 -6.83 -15.87 -7.71
N ALA A 388 -7.29 -15.23 -8.78
CA ALA A 388 -7.74 -13.83 -8.73
C ALA A 388 -8.95 -13.61 -7.80
N TRP A 389 -9.58 -14.69 -7.32
CA TRP A 389 -10.74 -14.65 -6.43
C TRP A 389 -10.43 -15.27 -5.06
N PRO A 390 -10.55 -14.52 -3.94
CA PRO A 390 -10.15 -14.98 -2.60
C PRO A 390 -10.76 -16.32 -2.15
N ARG A 391 -12.03 -16.58 -2.50
CA ARG A 391 -12.69 -17.86 -2.18
C ARG A 391 -12.11 -19.03 -2.97
N LEU A 392 -11.98 -18.91 -4.30
CA LEU A 392 -11.44 -19.98 -5.15
C LEU A 392 -9.96 -20.21 -4.89
N ALA A 393 -9.23 -19.15 -4.57
CA ALA A 393 -7.89 -19.20 -4.02
C ALA A 393 -7.82 -20.11 -2.78
N LYS A 394 -8.74 -19.98 -1.83
CA LYS A 394 -8.79 -20.85 -0.64
C LYS A 394 -9.15 -22.31 -1.00
N GLU A 395 -10.06 -22.50 -1.96
CA GLU A 395 -10.44 -23.84 -2.45
C GLU A 395 -9.30 -24.55 -3.21
N ASN A 396 -8.56 -23.82 -4.06
CA ASN A 396 -7.34 -24.32 -4.71
C ASN A 396 -6.28 -24.74 -3.70
N ALA A 397 -6.10 -23.96 -2.63
CA ALA A 397 -5.14 -24.27 -1.58
C ALA A 397 -5.50 -25.57 -0.87
N GLY A 398 -6.78 -25.72 -0.50
CA GLY A 398 -7.29 -26.95 0.11
C GLY A 398 -7.13 -28.16 -0.81
N MET A 399 -7.36 -28.02 -2.12
CA MET A 399 -7.16 -29.10 -3.08
C MET A 399 -5.69 -29.49 -3.22
N LEU A 400 -4.80 -28.51 -3.47
CA LEU A 400 -3.36 -28.76 -3.62
C LEU A 400 -2.78 -29.36 -2.34
N LEU A 401 -3.25 -28.92 -1.17
CA LEU A 401 -2.86 -29.49 0.12
C LEU A 401 -3.37 -30.92 0.29
N GLY A 402 -4.62 -31.19 -0.08
CA GLY A 402 -5.17 -32.56 -0.09
C GLY A 402 -4.38 -33.50 -1.00
N PHE A 403 -3.92 -33.02 -2.17
CA PHE A 403 -3.00 -33.75 -3.04
C PHE A 403 -1.57 -33.82 -2.47
N ALA A 404 -1.06 -32.83 -1.75
CA ALA A 404 0.24 -32.97 -1.09
C ALA A 404 0.18 -33.98 0.06
N GLN A 405 -0.97 -34.12 0.73
CA GLN A 405 -1.20 -35.01 1.87
C GLN A 405 -1.68 -36.42 1.49
N GLY A 406 -1.76 -36.75 0.20
CA GLY A 406 -2.21 -38.08 -0.23
C GLY A 406 -3.72 -38.36 -0.09
N ALA A 407 -4.55 -37.36 0.24
CA ALA A 407 -5.98 -37.53 0.52
C ALA A 407 -6.83 -37.97 -0.69
N HIS A 408 -6.29 -37.85 -1.91
CA HIS A 408 -6.98 -38.20 -3.16
C HIS A 408 -6.53 -39.54 -3.78
N GLY A 409 -5.84 -40.38 -3.00
CA GLY A 409 -5.52 -41.77 -3.32
C GLY A 409 -4.20 -41.98 -4.07
N SER A 410 -3.59 -43.15 -3.91
CA SER A 410 -2.32 -43.53 -4.55
C SER A 410 -2.52 -43.82 -6.04
N ILE A 411 -2.02 -42.99 -6.95
CA ILE A 411 -1.78 -43.41 -8.33
C ILE A 411 -0.51 -44.26 -8.29
N ARG A 412 -0.66 -45.55 -7.96
CA ARG A 412 0.37 -46.57 -8.20
C ARG A 412 -0.03 -47.40 -9.41
N ALA A 413 0.98 -47.65 -10.24
CA ALA A 413 1.06 -48.64 -11.30
C ALA A 413 0.33 -48.35 -12.62
N THR A 414 1.02 -47.67 -13.53
CA THR A 414 1.08 -48.16 -14.91
C THR A 414 2.53 -48.52 -15.25
N PRO A 415 2.85 -49.81 -15.51
CA PRO A 415 4.22 -50.31 -15.76
C PRO A 415 4.98 -49.68 -16.95
N HIS A 416 4.35 -48.77 -17.70
CA HIS A 416 4.85 -48.29 -18.98
C HIS A 416 5.11 -46.78 -19.04
N THR A 417 4.78 -46.01 -18.00
CA THR A 417 4.95 -44.55 -18.01
C THR A 417 5.93 -44.02 -16.96
N GLY A 418 6.34 -44.82 -15.97
CA GLY A 418 7.43 -44.46 -15.05
C GLY A 418 7.25 -43.15 -14.28
N PHE A 419 6.02 -42.75 -13.98
CA PHE A 419 5.77 -41.47 -13.31
C PHE A 419 4.91 -41.60 -12.06
N PHE A 420 5.33 -40.85 -11.05
CA PHE A 420 4.88 -40.92 -9.66
C PHE A 420 4.03 -39.70 -9.29
N TRP A 421 3.33 -39.80 -8.16
CA TRP A 421 2.85 -38.59 -7.47
C TRP A 421 4.03 -37.65 -7.27
N GLY A 422 3.92 -36.39 -7.70
CA GLY A 422 5.05 -35.45 -7.60
C GLY A 422 5.88 -35.31 -8.86
N SER A 423 5.27 -35.29 -10.05
CA SER A 423 6.01 -34.85 -11.25
C SER A 423 6.70 -33.51 -10.94
N ARG A 424 7.94 -33.37 -11.40
CA ARG A 424 8.71 -32.12 -11.30
C ARG A 424 7.88 -30.85 -11.55
N ASP A 425 6.99 -30.87 -12.55
CA ASP A 425 6.13 -29.73 -12.87
C ASP A 425 5.00 -29.49 -11.83
N PHE A 426 4.47 -30.54 -11.19
CA PHE A 426 3.57 -30.41 -10.04
C PHE A 426 4.29 -29.81 -8.82
N LEU A 427 5.50 -30.29 -8.52
CA LEU A 427 6.31 -29.76 -7.41
C LEU A 427 6.68 -28.29 -7.64
N TYR A 428 6.98 -27.89 -8.87
CA TYR A 428 7.17 -26.49 -9.25
C TYR A 428 5.90 -25.65 -9.10
N LEU A 429 4.73 -26.18 -9.46
CA LEU A 429 3.43 -25.55 -9.22
C LEU A 429 3.22 -25.31 -7.72
N VAL A 430 3.38 -26.34 -6.91
CA VAL A 430 3.22 -26.28 -5.45
C VAL A 430 4.21 -25.27 -4.84
N CYS A 431 5.50 -25.31 -5.21
CA CYS A 431 6.51 -24.37 -4.72
C CYS A 431 6.22 -22.91 -5.11
N ARG A 432 5.66 -22.66 -6.30
CA ARG A 432 5.23 -21.31 -6.71
C ARG A 432 3.98 -20.86 -5.95
N TYR A 433 3.04 -21.78 -5.78
CA TYR A 433 1.77 -21.53 -5.10
C TYR A 433 1.97 -21.18 -3.63
N ILE A 434 2.83 -21.92 -2.93
CA ILE A 434 3.10 -21.71 -1.50
C ILE A 434 3.78 -20.36 -1.23
N ARG A 435 4.65 -19.87 -2.12
CA ARG A 435 5.37 -18.59 -1.93
C ARG A 435 4.44 -17.39 -1.77
N ALA A 436 3.29 -17.43 -2.43
CA ALA A 436 2.31 -16.36 -2.35
C ALA A 436 1.40 -16.46 -1.11
N ARG A 437 1.59 -17.50 -0.26
CA ARG A 437 0.60 -17.91 0.76
C ARG A 437 1.26 -18.33 2.07
N PRO A 438 1.65 -17.37 2.92
CA PRO A 438 2.26 -17.66 4.21
C PRO A 438 1.37 -18.51 5.13
N GLU A 439 0.04 -18.40 4.99
CA GLU A 439 -0.94 -19.06 5.87
C GLU A 439 -1.01 -20.59 5.73
N ILE A 440 -0.54 -21.16 4.62
CA ILE A 440 -0.47 -22.62 4.38
C ILE A 440 0.96 -23.12 4.20
N PHE A 441 1.96 -22.24 4.36
CA PHE A 441 3.34 -22.51 3.98
C PHE A 441 3.91 -23.75 4.68
N ASP A 442 3.88 -23.74 6.02
CA ASP A 442 4.49 -24.81 6.81
C ASP A 442 3.78 -26.15 6.61
N ALA A 443 2.45 -26.12 6.49
CA ALA A 443 1.63 -27.31 6.27
C ALA A 443 1.93 -27.96 4.91
N MET A 444 2.07 -27.15 3.85
CA MET A 444 2.33 -27.66 2.52
C MET A 444 3.78 -28.14 2.34
N VAL A 445 4.76 -27.42 2.92
CA VAL A 445 6.16 -27.87 2.95
C VAL A 445 6.28 -29.19 3.72
N THR A 446 5.62 -29.30 4.87
CA THR A 446 5.60 -30.55 5.65
C THR A 446 4.98 -31.69 4.85
N ALA A 447 3.82 -31.47 4.23
CA ALA A 447 3.17 -32.50 3.40
C ALA A 447 4.07 -32.92 2.21
N MET A 448 4.74 -31.98 1.55
CA MET A 448 5.66 -32.27 0.45
C MET A 448 6.88 -33.12 0.90
N PHE A 449 7.41 -32.91 2.09
CA PHE A 449 8.59 -33.65 2.57
C PHE A 449 8.27 -34.92 3.37
N GLU A 450 7.11 -35.01 4.01
CA GLU A 450 6.74 -36.19 4.81
C GLU A 450 5.92 -37.19 4.01
N GLU A 451 4.92 -36.70 3.29
CA GLU A 451 3.99 -37.54 2.55
C GLU A 451 4.53 -37.81 1.14
N VAL A 452 4.85 -36.78 0.35
CA VAL A 452 5.28 -36.97 -1.05
C VAL A 452 6.65 -37.65 -1.12
N TYR A 453 7.64 -37.15 -0.37
CA TYR A 453 9.01 -37.68 -0.35
C TYR A 453 9.14 -39.15 0.09
N SER A 454 8.19 -39.67 0.88
CA SER A 454 8.24 -41.04 1.41
C SER A 454 7.65 -42.09 0.47
N MET A 455 7.08 -41.67 -0.66
CA MET A 455 6.31 -42.54 -1.55
C MET A 455 7.16 -43.34 -2.55
N ASP A 456 8.33 -42.83 -2.94
CA ASP A 456 9.17 -43.40 -4.01
C ASP A 456 10.67 -43.02 -3.85
N PRO A 457 11.63 -43.93 -4.09
CA PRO A 457 13.06 -43.65 -4.01
C PRO A 457 13.64 -42.58 -4.96
N GLU A 458 13.04 -42.32 -6.13
CA GLU A 458 13.58 -41.36 -7.12
C GLU A 458 13.07 -39.92 -6.95
N LEU A 459 11.87 -39.77 -6.37
CA LEU A 459 11.20 -38.50 -6.09
C LEU A 459 11.96 -37.46 -5.23
N PRO A 460 12.79 -37.86 -4.26
CA PRO A 460 13.60 -36.94 -3.46
C PRO A 460 14.43 -35.94 -4.27
N ALA A 461 15.02 -36.37 -5.39
CA ALA A 461 15.82 -35.51 -6.26
C ALA A 461 14.96 -34.42 -6.92
N GLU A 462 13.74 -34.77 -7.34
CA GLU A 462 12.80 -33.82 -7.96
C GLU A 462 12.28 -32.78 -6.95
N VAL A 463 12.06 -33.18 -5.70
CA VAL A 463 11.67 -32.27 -4.61
C VAL A 463 12.80 -31.28 -4.32
N ILE A 464 14.04 -31.74 -4.25
CA ILE A 464 15.21 -30.88 -4.07
C ILE A 464 15.31 -29.88 -5.22
N ASP A 465 15.19 -30.36 -6.46
CA ASP A 465 15.21 -29.51 -7.65
C ASP A 465 14.13 -28.42 -7.61
N ALA A 466 12.90 -28.77 -7.21
CA ALA A 466 11.80 -27.82 -7.06
C ALA A 466 12.05 -26.80 -5.97
N VAL A 467 12.54 -27.25 -4.82
CA VAL A 467 12.84 -26.34 -3.72
C VAL A 467 13.92 -25.34 -4.11
N PHE A 468 14.97 -25.77 -4.81
CA PHE A 468 16.04 -24.85 -5.18
C PHE A 468 15.74 -23.99 -6.41
N LYS A 469 15.15 -24.55 -7.48
CA LYS A 469 14.84 -23.77 -8.70
C LYS A 469 13.74 -22.76 -8.47
N GLU A 470 12.80 -23.13 -7.63
CA GLU A 470 11.56 -22.41 -7.48
C GLU A 470 11.53 -21.80 -6.07
N LEU A 471 11.48 -22.56 -4.98
CA LEU A 471 11.18 -22.02 -3.66
C LEU A 471 12.26 -21.07 -3.08
N LEU A 472 13.49 -21.54 -2.89
CA LEU A 472 14.57 -20.85 -2.15
C LEU A 472 15.21 -19.69 -2.91
N VAL A 473 15.06 -19.61 -4.23
CA VAL A 473 15.58 -18.49 -5.05
C VAL A 473 14.75 -17.21 -4.85
N HIS A 474 13.57 -17.30 -4.23
CA HIS A 474 12.68 -16.15 -4.06
C HIS A 474 13.07 -15.26 -2.87
N GLU A 475 13.36 -13.98 -3.12
CA GLU A 475 13.80 -13.01 -2.09
C GLU A 475 12.76 -12.69 -1.01
N GLY A 476 11.48 -12.95 -1.26
CA GLY A 476 10.38 -12.64 -0.33
C GLY A 476 10.17 -13.65 0.80
N LEU A 477 10.98 -14.71 0.91
CA LEU A 477 10.85 -15.69 2.01
C LEU A 477 11.53 -15.18 3.28
N THR A 478 10.86 -15.37 4.41
CA THR A 478 11.44 -15.08 5.73
C THR A 478 12.49 -16.12 6.12
N PHE A 479 13.41 -15.74 7.02
CA PHE A 479 14.41 -16.66 7.55
C PHE A 479 13.79 -17.91 8.17
N ALA A 480 12.71 -17.78 8.96
CA ALA A 480 12.01 -18.91 9.59
C ALA A 480 11.41 -19.89 8.56
N GLN A 481 10.84 -19.36 7.47
CA GLN A 481 10.31 -20.19 6.37
C GLN A 481 11.42 -20.93 5.64
N CYS A 482 12.55 -20.25 5.37
CA CYS A 482 13.73 -20.90 4.81
C CYS A 482 14.26 -21.99 5.77
N GLU A 483 14.29 -21.73 7.07
CA GLU A 483 14.74 -22.69 8.08
C GLU A 483 13.87 -23.95 8.07
N HIS A 484 12.55 -23.80 8.07
CA HIS A 484 11.61 -24.93 8.02
C HIS A 484 11.81 -25.81 6.78
N VAL A 485 12.00 -25.20 5.61
CA VAL A 485 12.28 -25.93 4.35
C VAL A 485 13.60 -26.70 4.45
N ILE A 486 14.65 -26.04 4.95
CA ILE A 486 15.97 -26.66 5.08
C ILE A 486 15.95 -27.78 6.12
N ASP A 487 15.29 -27.60 7.25
CA ASP A 487 15.18 -28.63 8.29
C ASP A 487 14.52 -29.89 7.74
N LYS A 488 13.44 -29.74 6.95
CA LYS A 488 12.79 -30.87 6.27
C LYS A 488 13.71 -31.54 5.25
N LEU A 489 14.50 -30.77 4.52
CA LEU A 489 15.48 -31.28 3.55
C LEU A 489 16.63 -32.05 4.24
N MET A 490 17.05 -31.62 5.42
CA MET A 490 18.17 -32.21 6.16
C MET A 490 17.77 -33.44 7.00
N GLN A 491 16.48 -33.71 7.20
CA GLN A 491 15.99 -34.84 8.01
C GLN A 491 16.35 -36.22 7.44
N ARG A 492 16.78 -36.35 6.18
CA ARG A 492 17.13 -37.64 5.54
C ARG A 492 18.52 -37.60 4.91
N GLY A 493 19.52 -38.11 5.65
CA GLY A 493 20.95 -37.92 5.36
C GLY A 493 21.51 -38.56 4.08
N GLU A 494 20.75 -39.41 3.37
CA GLU A 494 21.21 -40.11 2.15
C GLU A 494 21.27 -39.19 0.91
N GLN A 495 20.60 -38.04 0.96
CA GLN A 495 20.41 -37.14 -0.19
C GLN A 495 21.36 -35.93 -0.17
N ILE A 496 22.16 -35.82 0.89
CA ILE A 496 23.15 -34.76 1.08
C ILE A 496 24.21 -34.81 -0.03
N GLU A 497 24.60 -36.00 -0.49
CA GLU A 497 25.56 -36.16 -1.59
C GLU A 497 25.00 -35.64 -2.93
N TYR A 498 23.73 -35.95 -3.22
CA TYR A 498 23.02 -35.44 -4.41
C TYR A 498 22.88 -33.91 -4.37
N LEU A 499 22.43 -33.38 -3.24
CA LEU A 499 22.33 -31.94 -3.00
C LEU A 499 23.64 -31.22 -3.30
N PHE A 500 24.78 -31.76 -2.85
CA PHE A 500 26.06 -31.13 -3.11
C PHE A 500 26.53 -31.28 -4.55
N HIS A 501 26.32 -32.44 -5.16
CA HIS A 501 26.74 -32.69 -6.53
C HIS A 501 26.02 -31.76 -7.51
N GLU A 502 24.70 -31.60 -7.36
CA GLU A 502 23.89 -30.86 -8.32
C GLU A 502 23.71 -29.37 -7.96
N TRP A 503 23.65 -29.03 -6.66
CA TRP A 503 23.16 -27.71 -6.22
C TRP A 503 24.21 -26.81 -5.56
N SER A 504 25.40 -27.33 -5.24
CA SER A 504 26.42 -26.53 -4.53
C SER A 504 26.86 -25.26 -5.26
N GLY A 505 26.83 -25.26 -6.59
CA GLY A 505 27.13 -24.07 -7.41
C GLY A 505 26.09 -22.95 -7.30
N VAL A 506 24.87 -23.27 -6.86
CA VAL A 506 23.76 -22.32 -6.74
C VAL A 506 23.70 -21.66 -5.36
N PHE A 507 24.28 -22.28 -4.33
CA PHE A 507 24.20 -21.78 -2.95
C PHE A 507 24.62 -20.31 -2.79
N PRO A 508 25.74 -19.84 -3.40
CA PRO A 508 26.15 -18.45 -3.26
C PRO A 508 25.19 -17.44 -3.92
N ALA A 509 24.40 -17.89 -4.89
CA ALA A 509 23.42 -17.06 -5.61
C ALA A 509 22.06 -16.98 -4.90
N LEU A 510 21.85 -17.73 -3.82
CA LEU A 510 20.61 -17.69 -3.07
C LEU A 510 20.46 -16.36 -2.29
N PRO A 511 19.21 -15.92 -2.05
CA PRO A 511 18.91 -14.81 -1.14
C PRO A 511 19.51 -15.02 0.26
N ALA A 512 19.81 -13.93 0.97
CA ALA A 512 20.52 -13.96 2.24
C ALA A 512 19.84 -14.86 3.30
N ALA A 513 18.50 -14.76 3.45
CA ALA A 513 17.75 -15.60 4.37
C ALA A 513 17.88 -17.11 4.06
N ALA A 514 17.84 -17.47 2.78
CA ALA A 514 18.00 -18.85 2.33
C ALA A 514 19.45 -19.35 2.51
N ARG A 515 20.46 -18.52 2.21
CA ARG A 515 21.88 -18.84 2.45
C ARG A 515 22.16 -19.12 3.92
N GLN A 516 21.69 -18.25 4.80
CA GLN A 516 21.88 -18.39 6.24
C GLN A 516 21.17 -19.64 6.78
N ALA A 517 19.93 -19.89 6.38
CA ALA A 517 19.18 -21.08 6.78
C ALA A 517 19.87 -22.37 6.27
N LEU A 518 20.32 -22.38 5.01
CA LEU A 518 21.04 -23.51 4.43
C LEU A 518 22.38 -23.77 5.14
N ALA A 519 23.16 -22.72 5.43
CA ALA A 519 24.41 -22.85 6.17
C ALA A 519 24.18 -23.42 7.58
N LYS A 520 23.12 -22.97 8.28
CA LYS A 520 22.71 -23.50 9.59
C LYS A 520 22.36 -24.99 9.49
N GLY A 521 21.55 -25.39 8.52
CA GLY A 521 21.12 -26.78 8.34
C GLY A 521 22.24 -27.73 7.91
N LEU A 522 23.25 -27.24 7.18
CA LEU A 522 24.41 -28.03 6.77
C LEU A 522 25.43 -28.24 7.89
N LEU A 523 25.41 -27.40 8.95
CA LEU A 523 26.38 -27.42 10.04
C LEU A 523 26.61 -28.80 10.69
N PRO A 524 25.56 -29.61 10.98
CA PRO A 524 25.73 -30.96 11.55
C PRO A 524 26.38 -31.96 10.58
N SER A 525 26.37 -31.67 9.28
CA SER A 525 26.82 -32.55 8.20
C SER A 525 28.18 -32.16 7.62
N VAL A 526 28.81 -31.10 8.14
CA VAL A 526 30.06 -30.49 7.60
C VAL A 526 31.19 -31.49 7.40
N GLY A 527 31.32 -32.50 8.27
CA GLY A 527 32.34 -33.56 8.13
C GLY A 527 32.13 -34.54 6.97
N ARG A 528 30.98 -34.45 6.28
CA ARG A 528 30.61 -35.25 5.09
C ARG A 528 30.53 -34.40 3.82
N CYS A 529 30.77 -33.08 3.90
CA CYS A 529 30.61 -32.15 2.79
C CYS A 529 31.85 -32.10 1.88
N PRO A 530 31.67 -31.87 0.56
CA PRO A 530 32.77 -31.48 -0.33
C PRO A 530 33.39 -30.13 0.08
N HIS A 531 34.66 -29.89 -0.30
CA HIS A 531 35.42 -28.69 0.09
C HIS A 531 34.70 -27.37 -0.24
N ALA A 532 34.04 -27.31 -1.41
CA ALA A 532 33.28 -26.13 -1.84
C ALA A 532 32.08 -25.79 -0.92
N ALA A 533 31.42 -26.80 -0.35
CA ALA A 533 30.32 -26.59 0.59
C ALA A 533 30.80 -26.19 1.98
N LEU A 534 31.97 -26.69 2.41
CA LEU A 534 32.63 -26.24 3.63
C LEU A 534 33.01 -24.75 3.53
N ASP A 535 33.59 -24.32 2.40
CA ASP A 535 33.93 -22.92 2.17
C ASP A 535 32.69 -22.01 2.18
N PHE A 536 31.56 -22.47 1.63
CA PHE A 536 30.29 -21.76 1.71
C PHE A 536 29.80 -21.61 3.16
N VAL A 537 29.74 -22.70 3.93
CA VAL A 537 29.26 -22.67 5.33
C VAL A 537 30.15 -21.77 6.19
N LEU A 538 31.47 -21.84 6.03
CA LEU A 538 32.40 -21.00 6.78
C LEU A 538 32.20 -19.50 6.46
N LYS A 539 32.03 -19.15 5.18
CA LYS A 539 31.76 -17.77 4.77
C LYS A 539 30.47 -17.20 5.34
N GLU A 540 29.39 -17.99 5.37
CA GLU A 540 28.13 -17.54 5.95
C GLU A 540 28.20 -17.42 7.49
N LEU A 541 28.92 -18.31 8.17
CA LEU A 541 29.15 -18.22 9.62
C LEU A 541 29.99 -17.00 10.01
N ASP A 542 31.02 -16.68 9.23
CA ASP A 542 31.85 -15.49 9.45
C ASP A 542 31.08 -14.18 9.19
N ALA A 543 29.99 -14.24 8.41
CA ALA A 543 29.12 -13.11 8.10
C ALA A 543 28.02 -12.86 9.16
N LEU A 544 27.85 -13.74 10.16
CA LEU A 544 26.87 -13.56 11.23
C LEU A 544 27.36 -12.51 12.27
N PRO A 545 26.46 -11.69 12.84
CA PRO A 545 26.80 -10.76 13.91
C PRO A 545 27.31 -11.53 15.15
N GLN A 546 28.49 -11.18 15.66
CA GLN A 546 29.07 -11.79 16.86
C GLN A 546 28.30 -11.33 18.12
N PRO A 547 27.97 -12.22 19.06
CA PRO A 547 27.47 -11.79 20.36
C PRO A 547 28.55 -11.00 21.10
N GLU A 548 28.16 -9.89 21.73
CA GLU A 548 29.07 -9.00 22.45
C GLU A 548 29.84 -9.76 23.53
N GLY A 549 31.17 -9.85 23.40
CA GLY A 549 32.06 -10.32 24.47
C GLY A 549 33.04 -11.45 24.13
N CYS A 550 33.07 -12.01 22.91
CA CYS A 550 34.04 -13.06 22.57
C CYS A 550 35.21 -12.54 21.70
N ALA A 551 36.43 -12.58 22.23
CA ALA A 551 37.65 -12.19 21.52
C ALA A 551 38.01 -13.20 20.42
N ARG A 552 38.61 -12.71 19.32
CA ARG A 552 39.06 -13.50 18.16
C ARG A 552 40.06 -14.60 18.55
N HIS A 553 39.56 -15.77 18.95
CA HIS A 553 40.29 -17.01 18.78
C HIS A 553 39.88 -17.59 17.43
N THR A 554 40.75 -17.39 16.44
CA THR A 554 40.72 -18.09 15.15
C THR A 554 40.42 -19.56 15.38
N ASN A 555 39.46 -20.09 14.62
CA ASN A 555 38.98 -21.48 14.55
C ASN A 555 40.06 -22.55 14.22
N ALA A 556 41.25 -22.48 14.84
CA ALA A 556 42.34 -23.44 14.68
C ALA A 556 41.94 -24.84 15.20
N TRP A 557 41.15 -24.91 16.27
CA TRP A 557 40.59 -26.16 16.79
C TRP A 557 39.57 -26.81 15.84
N TRP A 558 38.77 -25.99 15.14
CA TRP A 558 37.79 -26.45 14.16
C TRP A 558 38.46 -26.96 12.87
N TRP A 559 39.47 -26.23 12.38
CA TRP A 559 40.31 -26.66 11.25
C TRP A 559 41.04 -27.99 11.53
N TRP A 560 41.45 -28.22 12.78
CA TRP A 560 42.11 -29.47 13.19
C TRP A 560 41.16 -30.68 13.15
N TYR A 561 39.92 -30.51 13.61
CA TYR A 561 38.90 -31.57 13.64
C TYR A 561 38.44 -32.02 12.23
N VAL A 562 38.24 -31.06 11.32
CA VAL A 562 37.82 -31.33 9.93
C VAL A 562 38.96 -31.98 9.13
N SER A 563 40.21 -31.55 9.34
CA SER A 563 41.39 -32.09 8.64
C SER A 563 41.66 -33.56 8.98
N PHE A 564 41.42 -33.98 10.23
CA PHE A 564 41.62 -35.37 10.67
C PHE A 564 40.54 -36.34 10.14
N GLY A 565 39.29 -35.87 9.99
CA GLY A 565 38.20 -36.67 9.42
C GLY A 565 38.41 -37.05 7.96
N CYS A 566 38.91 -36.13 7.14
CA CYS A 566 39.23 -36.36 5.73
C CYS A 566 40.42 -37.31 5.51
N MET A 567 41.42 -37.32 6.41
CA MET A 567 42.59 -38.20 6.28
C MET A 567 42.24 -39.69 6.45
N ARG A 568 41.28 -40.04 7.31
CA ARG A 568 40.88 -41.46 7.53
C ARG A 568 40.17 -42.08 6.32
N ARG A 569 39.50 -41.31 5.45
CA ARG A 569 38.84 -41.83 4.23
C ARG A 569 39.83 -42.07 3.08
N ARG A 570 40.89 -41.25 2.94
CA ARG A 570 41.94 -41.46 1.91
C ARG A 570 42.74 -42.75 2.12
N GLN A 571 42.89 -43.25 3.34
CA GLN A 571 43.56 -44.53 3.59
C GLN A 571 42.70 -45.76 3.28
N ARG A 572 41.36 -45.65 3.28
CA ARG A 572 40.45 -46.77 2.93
C ARG A 572 40.30 -46.98 1.42
N TRP A 573 40.43 -45.92 0.62
CA TRP A 573 40.37 -46.00 -0.85
C TRP A 573 41.68 -46.46 -1.52
N ARG A 574 42.80 -46.52 -0.79
CA ARG A 574 44.06 -47.12 -1.28
C ARG A 574 44.19 -48.62 -0.96
N LYS A 575 43.17 -49.25 -0.35
CA LYS A 575 43.18 -50.67 0.06
C LYS A 575 41.95 -51.46 -0.40
N ARG A 576 41.19 -50.98 -1.39
CA ARG A 576 40.16 -51.77 -2.08
C ARG A 576 40.32 -51.63 -3.58
#